data_AF-A0A8E5NIK5-F1
#
_entry.id   AF-A0A8E5NIK5-F1
#
_cell.length_a   1.000
_cell.length_b   1.000
_cell.length_c   1.000
_cell.angle_alpha   90.00
_cell.angle_beta   90.00
_cell.angle_gamma   90.00
#
_symmetry.space_group_name_H-M   'P 1'
#
loop_
_entity.id
_entity.type
_entity.pdbx_description
1 polymer ?
#
loop_
_entity_poly.entity_id
_entity_poly.type
_entity_poly.pdbx_seq_one_letter_code
_entity_poly.pdbx_strand_id
1 'polypeptide(L)'
;MLINLVKDSVLQCFCHTCRAPLPAAAHRRSAPIKKAKNKPRSKQPKKVKFITTEIRCQERSKGGLAYEVILADPVTDTPPKRPTSPKSTSAENIEEKLKAAEERRMSLEANKMAALAAKMSKIEEASRKKDEQANTFILQTREALEQKMETHVEKREAYINDLKAKLKDHLESVEKTRLSLEQQTNEVKSAVEEKLKTAAAQRDENIKKMLERLREHEDHVERVRNGMQEKITQLESQIQQKLDLAQQRREEMEREQLEKLRNHNLVKLAEVQQVNENQGKKVQERLKERLEIAELNREKEIQKKLEIVRENERRAEMVRQNKERLSSQSEEQHTASSG
;
A
#
# COMPACT_ATOMS: atom_id res chain seq x y z
N MET A 1 -49.83 -57.86 -59.20
CA MET A 1 -50.93 -58.66 -58.64
C MET A 1 -52.10 -57.75 -58.32
N LEU A 2 -53.29 -58.09 -58.85
CA LEU A 2 -54.68 -57.73 -58.42
C LEU A 2 -55.04 -56.23 -58.44
N ILE A 3 -55.80 -55.65 -59.38
CA ILE A 3 -57.09 -55.97 -60.07
C ILE A 3 -58.34 -55.97 -59.15
N ASN A 4 -59.18 -54.95 -59.40
CA ASN A 4 -60.64 -54.79 -59.28
C ASN A 4 -61.33 -54.48 -57.94
N LEU A 5 -62.02 -53.33 -57.87
CA LEU A 5 -63.48 -53.27 -58.05
C LEU A 5 -63.97 -51.85 -58.42
N VAL A 6 -65.02 -51.80 -59.24
CA VAL A 6 -65.61 -50.66 -59.96
C VAL A 6 -66.97 -50.28 -59.33
N LYS A 7 -67.46 -49.06 -59.65
CA LYS A 7 -68.85 -48.51 -59.62
C LYS A 7 -69.08 -47.53 -58.45
N ASP A 8 -69.53 -46.28 -58.61
CA ASP A 8 -70.49 -45.64 -59.51
C ASP A 8 -70.05 -44.18 -59.85
N SER A 9 -70.10 -43.68 -61.11
CA SER A 9 -71.26 -43.02 -61.78
C SER A 9 -71.82 -41.87 -60.93
N VAL A 10 -71.66 -40.57 -61.26
CA VAL A 10 -72.37 -39.85 -62.35
C VAL A 10 -71.56 -38.62 -62.82
N LEU A 11 -71.14 -38.64 -64.09
CA LEU A 11 -70.76 -37.45 -64.87
C LEU A 11 -72.04 -36.75 -65.36
N GLN A 12 -72.24 -35.50 -64.97
CA GLN A 12 -73.34 -34.66 -65.47
C GLN A 12 -72.81 -33.80 -66.63
N CYS A 13 -73.37 -33.97 -67.84
CA CYS A 13 -72.88 -33.28 -69.06
C CYS A 13 -73.04 -31.76 -68.96
N PHE A 14 -72.04 -31.06 -69.49
CA PHE A 14 -72.06 -29.66 -69.88
C PHE A 14 -72.60 -29.53 -71.32
N CYS A 15 -73.89 -29.80 -71.54
CA CYS A 15 -74.48 -29.71 -72.87
C CYS A 15 -75.91 -29.16 -72.89
N HIS A 16 -76.05 -27.90 -73.35
CA HIS A 16 -77.29 -27.17 -73.58
C HIS A 16 -78.10 -27.72 -74.78
N THR A 17 -78.62 -28.95 -74.74
CA THR A 17 -79.68 -29.38 -75.70
C THR A 17 -80.47 -30.66 -75.37
N CYS A 18 -80.63 -31.09 -74.11
CA CYS A 18 -81.25 -32.40 -73.83
C CYS A 18 -82.28 -32.42 -72.68
N ARG A 19 -83.53 -32.11 -73.05
CA ARG A 19 -84.80 -32.76 -72.64
C ARG A 19 -85.37 -32.59 -71.21
N ALA A 20 -86.50 -31.87 -71.18
CA ALA A 20 -87.50 -31.81 -70.12
C ALA A 20 -88.25 -33.15 -69.88
N PRO A 21 -88.80 -33.35 -68.67
CA PRO A 21 -89.95 -34.22 -68.44
C PRO A 21 -91.24 -33.44 -68.15
N LEU A 22 -92.32 -33.95 -68.74
CA LEU A 22 -93.71 -33.51 -68.67
C LEU A 22 -94.38 -33.77 -67.29
N PRO A 23 -95.50 -33.09 -66.99
CA PRO A 23 -96.27 -33.28 -65.75
C PRO A 23 -97.23 -34.48 -65.84
N ALA A 24 -97.63 -35.01 -64.68
CA ALA A 24 -98.67 -36.03 -64.56
C ALA A 24 -100.07 -35.41 -64.36
N ALA A 25 -101.03 -35.91 -65.15
CA ALA A 25 -102.47 -35.65 -65.13
C ALA A 25 -103.15 -36.32 -63.90
N ALA A 26 -104.43 -36.17 -63.54
CA ALA A 26 -105.65 -35.79 -64.25
C ALA A 26 -106.78 -35.50 -63.24
N HIS A 27 -107.83 -34.77 -63.63
CA HIS A 27 -109.18 -35.37 -63.76
C HIS A 27 -110.08 -34.51 -64.65
N ARG A 28 -110.54 -35.15 -65.73
CA ARG A 28 -111.51 -34.65 -66.72
C ARG A 28 -112.91 -34.70 -66.13
N ARG A 29 -113.78 -33.76 -66.52
CA ARG A 29 -115.09 -34.07 -67.12
C ARG A 29 -115.47 -32.97 -68.11
N SER A 30 -115.77 -33.36 -69.35
CA SER A 30 -116.23 -32.46 -70.41
C SER A 30 -117.57 -32.93 -70.98
N ALA A 31 -118.53 -32.00 -70.98
CA ALA A 31 -119.63 -31.78 -71.94
C ALA A 31 -120.70 -32.89 -72.10
N PRO A 32 -121.95 -32.54 -72.51
CA PRO A 32 -122.18 -32.32 -73.94
C PRO A 32 -123.24 -31.27 -74.31
N ILE A 33 -123.00 -30.62 -75.45
CA ILE A 33 -124.02 -29.95 -76.28
C ILE A 33 -124.63 -31.02 -77.20
N LYS A 34 -125.96 -31.10 -77.35
CA LYS A 34 -126.61 -31.71 -78.52
C LYS A 34 -127.86 -30.93 -78.94
N LYS A 35 -127.96 -30.68 -80.25
CA LYS A 35 -129.09 -30.06 -80.95
C LYS A 35 -130.12 -31.11 -81.41
N ALA A 36 -131.39 -30.72 -81.31
CA ALA A 36 -132.53 -30.84 -82.25
C ALA A 36 -133.22 -32.19 -82.61
N LYS A 37 -134.57 -32.10 -82.47
CA LYS A 37 -135.71 -32.63 -83.28
C LYS A 37 -136.11 -34.11 -83.19
N ASN A 38 -137.30 -34.36 -82.62
CA ASN A 38 -138.51 -34.81 -83.36
C ASN A 38 -139.80 -34.77 -82.50
N LYS A 39 -140.92 -34.34 -83.10
CA LYS A 39 -142.34 -34.44 -82.65
C LYS A 39 -142.86 -35.89 -82.90
N PRO A 40 -144.09 -36.34 -82.53
CA PRO A 40 -145.25 -35.67 -81.92
C PRO A 40 -145.94 -36.44 -80.75
N ARG A 41 -146.91 -35.82 -80.05
CA ARG A 41 -148.30 -36.30 -79.86
C ARG A 41 -149.07 -35.39 -78.88
N SER A 42 -150.30 -35.10 -79.27
CA SER A 42 -151.29 -34.27 -78.58
C SER A 42 -151.83 -34.91 -77.29
N LYS A 43 -152.01 -34.09 -76.24
CA LYS A 43 -153.05 -34.29 -75.22
C LYS A 43 -153.71 -32.93 -74.93
N GLN A 44 -155.04 -32.93 -75.06
CA GLN A 44 -155.92 -31.77 -74.97
C GLN A 44 -156.04 -31.20 -73.54
N PRO A 45 -156.41 -29.91 -73.41
CA PRO A 45 -156.34 -29.16 -72.16
C PRO A 45 -157.55 -29.42 -71.26
N LYS A 46 -157.35 -29.32 -69.94
CA LYS A 46 -158.45 -29.19 -68.97
C LYS A 46 -158.28 -27.88 -68.19
N LYS A 47 -159.30 -27.02 -68.38
CA LYS A 47 -159.75 -25.94 -67.50
C LYS A 47 -158.80 -24.75 -67.33
N VAL A 48 -159.01 -23.77 -68.22
CA VAL A 48 -158.55 -22.38 -68.12
C VAL A 48 -159.13 -21.77 -66.83
N LYS A 49 -158.25 -21.37 -65.90
CA LYS A 49 -158.58 -20.48 -64.79
C LYS A 49 -158.16 -19.07 -65.22
N PHE A 50 -159.11 -18.15 -65.23
CA PHE A 50 -158.86 -16.74 -65.56
C PHE A 50 -158.07 -16.09 -64.42
N ILE A 51 -156.88 -15.56 -64.72
CA ILE A 51 -156.11 -14.71 -63.81
C ILE A 51 -156.37 -13.26 -64.23
N THR A 52 -156.87 -12.44 -63.33
CA THR A 52 -157.16 -11.02 -63.54
C THR A 52 -155.87 -10.21 -63.36
N THR A 53 -155.26 -9.79 -64.46
CA THR A 53 -154.08 -8.88 -64.44
C THR A 53 -154.52 -7.45 -64.17
N GLU A 54 -153.97 -6.81 -63.13
CA GLU A 54 -154.18 -5.39 -62.83
C GLU A 54 -152.98 -4.57 -63.36
N ILE A 55 -153.24 -3.56 -64.20
CA ILE A 55 -152.21 -2.67 -64.73
C ILE A 55 -152.41 -1.28 -64.14
N ARG A 56 -151.44 -0.79 -63.39
CA ARG A 56 -151.46 0.57 -62.82
C ARG A 56 -150.53 1.47 -63.62
N CYS A 57 -151.11 2.39 -64.40
CA CYS A 57 -150.34 3.37 -65.17
C CYS A 57 -149.96 4.59 -64.31
N GLN A 58 -148.69 4.98 -64.34
CA GLN A 58 -148.22 6.26 -63.79
C GLN A 58 -147.52 7.05 -64.89
N GLU A 59 -148.06 8.22 -65.23
CA GLU A 59 -147.39 9.16 -66.11
C GLU A 59 -146.28 9.87 -65.32
N ARG A 60 -145.03 9.48 -65.53
CA ARG A 60 -143.88 9.99 -64.76
C ARG A 60 -143.09 11.09 -65.47
N SER A 61 -143.37 11.39 -66.74
CA SER A 61 -142.86 12.58 -67.44
C SER A 61 -143.66 12.88 -68.72
N LYS A 62 -143.57 14.11 -69.24
CA LYS A 62 -144.31 14.65 -70.42
C LYS A 62 -144.08 13.91 -71.75
N GLY A 63 -143.28 12.84 -71.78
CA GLY A 63 -142.90 12.14 -73.02
C GLY A 63 -142.86 10.61 -72.90
N GLY A 64 -143.38 10.01 -71.83
CA GLY A 64 -143.41 8.55 -71.69
C GLY A 64 -144.28 8.07 -70.52
N LEU A 65 -145.09 7.05 -70.80
CA LEU A 65 -145.92 6.36 -69.81
C LEU A 65 -145.16 5.14 -69.29
N ALA A 66 -145.00 5.04 -67.97
CA ALA A 66 -144.54 3.82 -67.30
C ALA A 66 -145.75 3.17 -66.62
N TYR A 67 -145.93 1.87 -66.83
CA TYR A 67 -147.00 1.13 -66.18
C TYR A 67 -146.41 -0.02 -65.38
N GLU A 68 -146.95 -0.22 -64.19
CA GLU A 68 -146.63 -1.35 -63.32
C GLU A 68 -147.66 -2.44 -63.58
N VAL A 69 -147.20 -3.59 -64.10
CA VAL A 69 -148.06 -4.76 -64.37
C VAL A 69 -147.99 -5.68 -63.17
N ILE A 70 -149.09 -5.79 -62.45
CA ILE A 70 -149.22 -6.67 -61.28
C ILE A 70 -150.04 -7.88 -61.72
N LEU A 71 -149.33 -8.98 -61.95
CA LEU A 71 -149.93 -10.27 -62.37
C LEU A 71 -150.53 -11.05 -61.19
N ALA A 72 -150.14 -10.71 -59.96
CA ALA A 72 -150.68 -11.22 -58.70
C ALA A 72 -150.26 -10.28 -57.55
N ASP A 73 -151.12 -10.11 -56.56
CA ASP A 73 -150.82 -9.31 -55.38
C ASP A 73 -149.64 -9.91 -54.58
N PRO A 74 -148.76 -9.07 -53.99
CA PRO A 74 -147.62 -9.56 -53.23
C PRO A 74 -148.08 -10.39 -52.03
N VAL A 75 -147.51 -11.59 -51.88
CA VAL A 75 -147.94 -12.60 -50.89
C VAL A 75 -147.67 -12.18 -49.43
N THR A 76 -146.93 -11.09 -49.20
CA THR A 76 -146.61 -10.55 -47.87
C THR A 76 -146.41 -9.03 -47.92
N ASP A 77 -147.11 -8.27 -47.06
CA ASP A 77 -147.04 -6.80 -46.97
C ASP A 77 -145.76 -6.23 -46.33
N THR A 78 -144.82 -7.08 -45.88
CA THR A 78 -143.60 -6.62 -45.20
C THR A 78 -142.42 -6.45 -46.14
N PRO A 79 -141.79 -5.25 -46.22
CA PRO A 79 -140.59 -5.03 -47.03
C PRO A 79 -139.43 -5.94 -46.59
N PRO A 80 -138.56 -6.40 -47.51
CA PRO A 80 -137.42 -7.25 -47.16
C PRO A 80 -136.46 -6.52 -46.22
N LYS A 81 -136.05 -7.15 -45.10
CA LYS A 81 -134.98 -6.64 -44.24
C LYS A 81 -133.67 -6.62 -45.05
N ARG A 82 -133.15 -5.42 -45.32
CA ARG A 82 -131.86 -5.21 -46.00
C ARG A 82 -130.75 -5.90 -45.19
N PRO A 83 -129.79 -6.63 -45.82
CA PRO A 83 -128.66 -7.19 -45.11
C PRO A 83 -127.91 -6.07 -44.39
N THR A 84 -127.52 -6.29 -43.13
CA THR A 84 -126.71 -5.35 -42.35
C THR A 84 -125.48 -4.98 -43.17
N SER A 85 -125.37 -3.70 -43.50
CA SER A 85 -124.20 -3.14 -44.19
C SER A 85 -122.92 -3.46 -43.40
N PRO A 86 -121.78 -3.70 -44.07
CA PRO A 86 -120.51 -3.91 -43.38
C PRO A 86 -120.27 -2.77 -42.41
N LYS A 87 -119.88 -3.07 -41.16
CA LYS A 87 -119.49 -2.03 -40.18
C LYS A 87 -118.40 -1.16 -40.82
N SER A 88 -118.60 0.16 -40.80
CA SER A 88 -117.61 1.12 -41.29
C SER A 88 -116.30 0.90 -40.55
N THR A 89 -115.26 0.48 -41.26
CA THR A 89 -113.91 0.44 -40.71
C THR A 89 -113.53 1.85 -40.29
N SER A 90 -113.28 2.08 -38.99
CA SER A 90 -112.82 3.39 -38.52
C SER A 90 -111.45 3.71 -39.13
N ALA A 91 -111.14 5.00 -39.29
CA ALA A 91 -109.85 5.44 -39.85
C ALA A 91 -108.65 4.82 -39.10
N GLU A 92 -108.73 4.74 -37.77
CA GLU A 92 -107.72 4.06 -36.93
C GLU A 92 -107.48 2.60 -37.32
N ASN A 93 -108.54 1.82 -37.57
CA ASN A 93 -108.39 0.40 -37.95
C ASN A 93 -107.73 0.23 -39.34
N ILE A 94 -107.84 1.24 -40.21
CA ILE A 94 -107.19 1.24 -41.52
C ILE A 94 -105.72 1.62 -41.36
N GLU A 95 -105.43 2.67 -40.58
CA GLU A 95 -104.07 3.11 -40.27
C GLU A 95 -103.26 2.04 -39.54
N GLU A 96 -103.84 1.35 -38.57
CA GLU A 96 -103.17 0.27 -37.84
C GLU A 96 -102.79 -0.89 -38.78
N LYS A 97 -103.66 -1.24 -39.74
CA LYS A 97 -103.34 -2.28 -40.74
C LYS A 97 -102.25 -1.85 -41.70
N LEU A 98 -102.20 -0.58 -42.08
CA LEU A 98 -101.13 -0.02 -42.92
C LEU A 98 -99.80 0.02 -42.15
N LYS A 99 -99.83 0.45 -40.89
CA LYS A 99 -98.66 0.46 -40.00
C LYS A 99 -98.13 -0.96 -39.75
N ALA A 100 -98.99 -1.94 -39.50
CA ALA A 100 -98.59 -3.34 -39.36
C ALA A 100 -98.04 -3.94 -40.68
N ALA A 101 -98.50 -3.46 -41.85
CA ALA A 101 -97.91 -3.84 -43.12
C ALA A 101 -96.52 -3.20 -43.32
N GLU A 102 -96.35 -1.94 -42.90
CA GLU A 102 -95.07 -1.24 -42.92
C GLU A 102 -94.05 -1.85 -41.94
N GLU A 103 -94.45 -2.17 -40.70
CA GLU A 103 -93.59 -2.85 -39.73
C GLU A 103 -93.15 -4.24 -40.22
N ARG A 104 -94.03 -4.99 -40.90
CA ARG A 104 -93.64 -6.26 -41.54
C ARG A 104 -92.64 -6.04 -42.68
N ARG A 105 -92.83 -5.00 -43.50
CA ARG A 105 -91.86 -4.62 -44.55
C ARG A 105 -90.50 -4.29 -43.94
N MET A 106 -90.49 -3.42 -42.93
CA MET A 106 -89.29 -3.02 -42.20
C MET A 106 -88.60 -4.21 -41.51
N SER A 107 -89.36 -5.12 -40.89
CA SER A 107 -88.81 -6.32 -40.27
C SER A 107 -88.16 -7.25 -41.30
N LEU A 108 -88.79 -7.46 -42.45
CA LEU A 108 -88.21 -8.27 -43.54
C LEU A 108 -86.96 -7.62 -44.12
N GLU A 109 -86.93 -6.29 -44.26
CA GLU A 109 -85.75 -5.54 -44.68
C GLU A 109 -84.62 -5.61 -43.63
N ALA A 110 -84.92 -5.42 -42.35
CA ALA A 110 -83.97 -5.55 -41.26
C ALA A 110 -83.38 -6.96 -41.18
N ASN A 111 -84.20 -8.00 -41.32
CA ASN A 111 -83.73 -9.39 -41.36
C ASN A 111 -82.84 -9.68 -42.57
N LYS A 112 -83.16 -9.11 -43.75
CA LYS A 112 -82.28 -9.19 -44.93
C LYS A 112 -80.96 -8.50 -44.69
N MET A 113 -80.97 -7.29 -44.11
CA MET A 113 -79.75 -6.55 -43.79
C MET A 113 -78.90 -7.27 -42.75
N ALA A 114 -79.50 -7.84 -41.69
CA ALA A 114 -78.81 -8.64 -40.69
C ALA A 114 -78.18 -9.90 -41.30
N ALA A 115 -78.89 -10.59 -42.19
CA ALA A 115 -78.35 -11.76 -42.90
C ALA A 115 -77.19 -11.39 -43.83
N LEU A 116 -77.24 -10.24 -44.50
CA LEU A 116 -76.13 -9.72 -45.30
C LEU A 116 -74.93 -9.34 -44.41
N ALA A 117 -75.16 -8.63 -43.30
CA ALA A 117 -74.12 -8.27 -42.35
C ALA A 117 -73.42 -9.51 -41.74
N ALA A 118 -74.18 -10.54 -41.38
CA ALA A 118 -73.64 -11.80 -40.89
C ALA A 118 -72.77 -12.52 -41.94
N LYS A 119 -73.16 -12.48 -43.22
CA LYS A 119 -72.33 -13.03 -44.31
C LYS A 119 -71.04 -12.24 -44.50
N MET A 120 -71.10 -10.90 -44.45
CA MET A 120 -69.90 -10.05 -44.53
C MET A 120 -68.95 -10.29 -43.36
N SER A 121 -69.47 -10.34 -42.13
CA SER A 121 -68.68 -10.66 -40.94
C SER A 121 -67.99 -12.02 -41.03
N LYS A 122 -68.66 -13.05 -41.57
CA LYS A 122 -68.04 -14.37 -41.79
C LYS A 122 -66.92 -14.33 -42.85
N ILE A 123 -67.06 -13.52 -43.89
CA ILE A 123 -66.02 -13.32 -44.91
C ILE A 123 -64.81 -12.61 -44.28
N GLU A 124 -65.05 -11.56 -43.49
CA GLU A 124 -63.99 -10.83 -42.77
C GLU A 124 -63.24 -11.74 -41.77
N GLU A 125 -63.96 -12.56 -41.00
CA GLU A 125 -63.34 -13.53 -40.09
C GLU A 125 -62.52 -14.59 -40.82
N ALA A 126 -63.00 -15.08 -41.97
CA ALA A 126 -62.24 -16.01 -42.79
C ALA A 126 -60.97 -15.36 -43.36
N SER A 127 -61.04 -14.09 -43.78
CA SER A 127 -59.87 -13.32 -44.21
C SER A 127 -58.88 -13.13 -43.06
N ARG A 128 -59.35 -12.67 -41.88
CA ARG A 128 -58.52 -12.50 -40.68
C ARG A 128 -57.79 -13.79 -40.30
N LYS A 129 -58.49 -14.93 -40.26
CA LYS A 129 -57.87 -16.23 -39.94
C LYS A 129 -56.82 -16.66 -40.96
N LYS A 130 -57.03 -16.37 -42.24
CA LYS A 130 -56.04 -16.65 -43.29
C LYS A 130 -54.79 -15.80 -43.07
N ASP A 131 -54.96 -14.51 -42.77
CA ASP A 131 -53.85 -13.59 -42.53
C ASP A 131 -53.10 -13.94 -41.23
N GLU A 132 -53.81 -14.33 -40.17
CA GLU A 132 -53.23 -14.83 -38.91
C GLU A 132 -52.39 -16.09 -39.12
N GLN A 133 -52.88 -17.06 -39.91
CA GLN A 133 -52.12 -18.27 -40.24
C GLN A 133 -50.87 -17.95 -41.06
N ALA A 134 -50.98 -17.05 -42.05
CA ALA A 134 -49.85 -16.61 -42.85
C ALA A 134 -48.79 -15.90 -41.98
N ASN A 135 -49.22 -14.99 -41.09
CA ASN A 135 -48.33 -14.30 -40.17
C ASN A 135 -47.67 -15.26 -39.18
N THR A 136 -48.41 -16.21 -38.63
CA THR A 136 -47.87 -17.24 -37.72
C THR A 136 -46.81 -18.08 -38.42
N PHE A 137 -47.07 -18.50 -39.66
CA PHE A 137 -46.10 -19.25 -40.46
C PHE A 137 -44.83 -18.45 -40.73
N ILE A 138 -44.96 -17.17 -41.10
CA ILE A 138 -43.82 -16.28 -41.35
C ILE A 138 -43.00 -16.10 -40.07
N LEU A 139 -43.65 -15.86 -38.92
CA LEU A 139 -42.99 -15.67 -37.64
C LEU A 139 -42.24 -16.93 -37.20
N GLN A 140 -42.91 -18.10 -37.24
CA GLN A 140 -42.28 -19.38 -36.87
C GLN A 140 -41.08 -19.71 -37.77
N THR A 141 -41.19 -19.45 -39.08
CA THR A 141 -40.10 -19.70 -40.03
C THR A 141 -38.91 -18.77 -39.75
N ARG A 142 -39.19 -17.49 -39.44
CA ARG A 142 -38.16 -16.51 -39.06
C ARG A 142 -37.48 -16.92 -37.76
N GLU A 143 -38.24 -17.23 -36.71
CA GLU A 143 -37.72 -17.62 -35.40
C GLU A 143 -36.88 -18.90 -35.50
N ALA A 144 -37.33 -19.89 -36.27
CA ALA A 144 -36.57 -21.12 -36.50
C ALA A 144 -35.25 -20.88 -37.23
N LEU A 145 -35.20 -19.91 -38.15
CA LEU A 145 -33.95 -19.52 -38.82
C LEU A 145 -33.02 -18.78 -37.86
N GLU A 146 -33.56 -17.83 -37.10
CA GLU A 146 -32.83 -17.04 -36.11
C GLU A 146 -32.22 -17.96 -35.04
N GLN A 147 -32.98 -18.92 -34.50
CA GLN A 147 -32.48 -19.93 -33.57
C GLN A 147 -31.39 -20.82 -34.17
N LYS A 148 -31.49 -21.20 -35.44
CA LYS A 148 -30.42 -21.97 -36.12
C LYS A 148 -29.14 -21.16 -36.29
N MET A 149 -29.26 -19.86 -36.58
CA MET A 149 -28.11 -18.98 -36.67
C MET A 149 -27.47 -18.78 -35.30
N GLU A 150 -28.28 -18.53 -34.27
CA GLU A 150 -27.81 -18.34 -32.89
C GLU A 150 -27.06 -19.58 -32.39
N THR A 151 -27.66 -20.76 -32.52
CA THR A 151 -27.00 -22.02 -32.12
C THR A 151 -25.71 -22.29 -32.88
N HIS A 152 -25.59 -21.82 -34.13
CA HIS A 152 -24.35 -21.93 -34.89
C HIS A 152 -23.27 -20.96 -34.38
N VAL A 153 -23.66 -19.73 -34.03
CA VAL A 153 -22.79 -18.73 -33.41
C VAL A 153 -22.31 -19.23 -32.04
N GLU A 154 -23.22 -19.68 -31.17
CA GLU A 154 -22.90 -20.23 -29.85
C GLU A 154 -21.91 -21.40 -29.95
N LYS A 155 -22.11 -22.35 -30.87
CA LYS A 155 -21.17 -23.46 -31.09
C LYS A 155 -19.79 -22.97 -31.54
N ARG A 156 -19.75 -21.99 -32.44
CA ARG A 156 -18.50 -21.40 -32.91
C ARG A 156 -17.78 -20.67 -31.79
N GLU A 157 -18.50 -19.90 -30.99
CA GLU A 157 -17.93 -19.17 -29.85
C GLU A 157 -17.46 -20.12 -28.75
N ALA A 158 -18.22 -21.16 -28.44
CA ALA A 158 -17.81 -22.20 -27.49
C ALA A 158 -16.51 -22.88 -27.93
N TYR A 159 -16.37 -23.23 -29.21
CA TYR A 159 -15.13 -23.78 -29.76
C TYR A 159 -13.94 -22.81 -29.64
N ILE A 160 -14.15 -21.54 -29.99
CA ILE A 160 -13.10 -20.51 -29.88
C ILE A 160 -12.70 -20.28 -28.42
N ASN A 161 -13.67 -20.27 -27.51
CA ASN A 161 -13.44 -20.06 -26.08
C ASN A 161 -12.70 -21.25 -25.45
N ASP A 162 -13.03 -22.48 -25.82
CA ASP A 162 -12.27 -23.68 -25.42
C ASP A 162 -10.81 -23.62 -25.90
N LEU A 163 -10.58 -23.20 -27.15
CA LEU A 163 -9.23 -23.04 -27.68
C LEU A 163 -8.45 -21.94 -26.94
N LYS A 164 -9.11 -20.80 -26.65
CA LYS A 164 -8.51 -19.71 -25.86
C LYS A 164 -8.18 -20.15 -24.43
N ALA A 165 -9.05 -20.93 -23.78
CA ALA A 165 -8.81 -21.47 -22.45
C ALA A 165 -7.58 -22.38 -22.43
N LYS A 166 -7.48 -23.33 -23.37
CA LYS A 166 -6.31 -24.21 -23.52
C LYS A 166 -5.01 -23.45 -23.76
N LEU A 167 -5.06 -22.39 -24.59
CA LEU A 167 -3.90 -21.52 -24.81
C LEU A 167 -3.51 -20.76 -23.55
N LYS A 168 -4.49 -20.25 -22.79
CA LYS A 168 -4.25 -19.58 -21.52
C LYS A 168 -3.59 -20.52 -20.51
N ASP A 169 -4.12 -21.72 -20.34
CA ASP A 169 -3.55 -22.73 -19.43
C ASP A 169 -2.12 -23.10 -19.82
N HIS A 170 -1.85 -23.21 -21.13
CA HIS A 170 -0.49 -23.47 -21.61
C HIS A 170 0.47 -22.31 -21.28
N LEU A 171 0.05 -21.06 -21.49
CA LEU A 171 0.85 -19.89 -21.13
C LEU A 171 1.12 -19.82 -19.62
N GLU A 172 0.11 -20.11 -18.78
CA GLU A 172 0.26 -20.17 -17.33
C GLU A 172 1.25 -21.27 -16.92
N SER A 173 1.21 -22.45 -17.56
CA SER A 173 2.16 -23.54 -17.32
C SER A 173 3.60 -23.19 -17.74
N VAL A 174 3.76 -22.50 -18.88
CA VAL A 174 5.07 -22.02 -19.35
C VAL A 174 5.63 -20.99 -18.36
N GLU A 175 4.81 -20.04 -17.91
CA GLU A 175 5.24 -19.01 -16.95
C GLU A 175 5.60 -19.63 -15.59
N LYS A 176 4.83 -20.60 -15.11
CA LYS A 176 5.17 -21.36 -13.90
C LYS A 176 6.53 -22.05 -14.02
N THR A 177 6.81 -22.65 -15.19
CA THR A 177 8.10 -23.30 -15.46
C THR A 177 9.24 -22.29 -15.50
N ARG A 178 9.02 -21.13 -16.14
CA ARG A 178 10.00 -20.02 -16.20
C ARG A 178 10.36 -19.54 -14.80
N LEU A 179 9.36 -19.24 -13.96
CA LEU A 179 9.55 -18.80 -12.58
C LEU A 179 10.27 -19.85 -11.73
N SER A 180 9.92 -21.13 -11.89
CA SER A 180 10.60 -22.22 -11.18
C SER A 180 12.08 -22.33 -11.55
N LEU A 181 12.44 -22.19 -12.83
CA LEU A 181 13.83 -22.21 -13.28
C LEU A 181 14.62 -20.99 -12.82
N GLU A 182 13.97 -19.82 -12.80
CA GLU A 182 14.55 -18.59 -12.28
C GLU A 182 14.85 -18.71 -10.77
N GLN A 183 13.90 -19.25 -10.01
CA GLN A 183 14.08 -19.52 -8.59
C GLN A 183 15.24 -20.49 -8.34
N GLN A 184 15.28 -21.64 -9.02
CA GLN A 184 16.39 -22.60 -8.90
C GLN A 184 17.74 -21.97 -9.25
N THR A 185 17.79 -21.13 -10.28
CA THR A 185 19.02 -20.42 -10.66
C THR A 185 19.48 -19.46 -9.57
N ASN A 186 18.56 -18.71 -8.97
CA ASN A 186 18.86 -17.78 -7.89
C ASN A 186 19.29 -18.50 -6.60
N GLU A 187 18.65 -19.62 -6.27
CA GLU A 187 19.05 -20.48 -5.15
C GLU A 187 20.49 -21.00 -5.33
N VAL A 188 20.83 -21.48 -6.53
CA VAL A 188 22.19 -21.93 -6.86
C VAL A 188 23.20 -20.79 -6.76
N LYS A 189 22.87 -19.60 -7.30
CA LYS A 189 23.73 -18.40 -7.20
C LYS A 189 24.00 -18.03 -5.74
N SER A 190 22.95 -17.92 -4.92
CA SER A 190 23.07 -17.57 -3.50
C SER A 190 23.89 -18.61 -2.73
N ALA A 191 23.68 -19.91 -3.00
CA ALA A 191 24.46 -20.97 -2.39
C ALA A 191 25.95 -20.91 -2.76
N VAL A 192 26.28 -20.55 -4.00
CA VAL A 192 27.68 -20.35 -4.43
C VAL A 192 28.29 -19.12 -3.75
N GLU A 193 27.57 -18.01 -3.70
CA GLU A 193 28.03 -16.77 -3.04
C GLU A 193 28.33 -16.99 -1.56
N GLU A 194 27.43 -17.65 -0.82
CA GLU A 194 27.65 -17.95 0.60
C GLU A 194 28.82 -18.91 0.83
N LYS A 195 29.03 -19.89 -0.06
CA LYS A 195 30.22 -20.76 -0.01
C LYS A 195 31.50 -19.97 -0.24
N LEU A 196 31.52 -19.06 -1.22
CA LEU A 196 32.69 -18.20 -1.50
C LEU A 196 32.99 -17.27 -0.33
N LYS A 197 31.95 -16.68 0.26
CA LYS A 197 32.06 -15.81 1.45
C LYS A 197 32.59 -16.57 2.66
N THR A 198 32.06 -17.76 2.92
CA THR A 198 32.55 -18.63 4.01
C THR A 198 34.01 -19.03 3.79
N ALA A 199 34.37 -19.41 2.56
CA ALA A 199 35.75 -19.75 2.22
C ALA A 199 36.69 -18.54 2.35
N ALA A 200 36.26 -17.33 1.98
CA ALA A 200 37.01 -16.11 2.17
C ALA A 200 37.23 -15.82 3.67
N ALA A 201 36.17 -15.86 4.48
CA ALA A 201 36.25 -15.65 5.92
C ALA A 201 37.19 -16.66 6.60
N GLN A 202 37.17 -17.93 6.18
CA GLN A 202 38.09 -18.95 6.68
C GLN A 202 39.54 -18.68 6.30
N ARG A 203 39.81 -18.21 5.07
CA ARG A 203 41.17 -17.81 4.65
C ARG A 203 41.67 -16.62 5.47
N ASP A 204 40.83 -15.60 5.62
CA ASP A 204 41.18 -14.38 6.36
C ASP A 204 41.45 -14.69 7.83
N GLU A 205 40.62 -15.52 8.45
CA GLU A 205 40.81 -15.95 9.85
C GLU A 205 42.10 -16.78 10.03
N ASN A 206 42.45 -17.63 9.07
CA ASN A 206 43.70 -18.38 9.10
C ASN A 206 44.92 -17.45 8.98
N ILE A 207 44.89 -16.52 8.01
CA ILE A 207 45.94 -15.51 7.84
C ILE A 207 46.08 -14.66 9.10
N LYS A 208 44.95 -14.22 9.67
CA LYS A 208 44.93 -13.45 10.92
C LYS A 208 45.61 -14.20 12.06
N LYS A 209 45.29 -15.49 12.27
CA LYS A 209 45.95 -16.32 13.29
C LYS A 209 47.45 -16.47 13.06
N MET A 210 47.89 -16.59 11.80
CA MET A 210 49.31 -16.64 11.48
C MET A 210 50.02 -15.32 11.80
N LEU A 211 49.41 -14.19 11.42
CA LEU A 211 49.94 -12.84 11.72
C LEU A 211 49.97 -12.56 13.22
N GLU A 212 48.98 -13.02 13.98
CA GLU A 212 48.93 -12.86 15.43
C GLU A 212 50.07 -13.62 16.12
N ARG A 213 50.34 -14.87 15.72
CA ARG A 213 51.50 -15.64 16.22
C ARG A 213 52.84 -14.97 15.91
N LEU A 214 52.96 -14.38 14.72
CA LEU A 214 54.18 -13.64 14.34
C LEU A 214 54.34 -12.40 15.21
N ARG A 215 53.26 -11.65 15.45
CA ARG A 215 53.26 -10.48 16.35
C ARG A 215 53.62 -10.87 17.77
N GLU A 216 53.03 -11.93 18.32
CA GLU A 216 53.37 -12.43 19.66
C GLU A 216 54.86 -12.80 19.80
N HIS A 217 55.44 -13.38 18.75
CA HIS A 217 56.87 -13.68 18.69
C HIS A 217 57.71 -12.41 18.64
N GLU A 218 57.35 -11.43 17.81
CA GLU A 218 58.01 -10.11 17.77
C GLU A 218 57.97 -9.42 19.14
N ASP A 219 56.80 -9.39 19.79
CA ASP A 219 56.64 -8.83 21.13
C ASP A 219 57.50 -9.57 22.17
N HIS A 220 57.64 -10.90 22.05
CA HIS A 220 58.53 -11.68 22.91
C HIS A 220 60.00 -11.31 22.69
N VAL A 221 60.44 -11.21 21.44
CA VAL A 221 61.80 -10.78 21.08
C VAL A 221 62.07 -9.38 21.63
N GLU A 222 61.13 -8.46 21.50
CA GLU A 222 61.25 -7.10 22.05
C GLU A 222 61.37 -7.11 23.57
N ARG A 223 60.53 -7.88 24.28
CA ARG A 223 60.65 -8.06 25.74
C ARG A 223 62.02 -8.58 26.15
N VAL A 224 62.57 -9.56 25.43
CA VAL A 224 63.91 -10.11 25.71
C VAL A 224 64.99 -9.06 25.46
N ARG A 225 64.92 -8.31 24.35
CA ARG A 225 65.85 -7.22 24.05
C ARG A 225 65.82 -6.13 25.11
N ASN A 226 64.63 -5.68 25.51
CA ASN A 226 64.46 -4.66 26.55
C ASN A 226 65.00 -5.17 27.90
N GLY A 227 64.69 -6.41 28.29
CA GLY A 227 65.22 -7.01 29.51
C GLY A 227 66.75 -7.18 29.49
N MET A 228 67.36 -7.42 28.33
CA MET A 228 68.82 -7.42 28.19
C MET A 228 69.40 -6.01 28.29
N GLN A 229 68.76 -5.02 27.64
CA GLN A 229 69.17 -3.62 27.70
C GLN A 229 69.12 -3.08 29.13
N GLU A 230 68.08 -3.39 29.90
CA GLU A 230 67.96 -3.03 31.32
C GLU A 230 69.08 -3.63 32.17
N LYS A 231 69.49 -4.88 31.91
CA LYS A 231 70.64 -5.49 32.60
C LYS A 231 71.94 -4.78 32.26
N ILE A 232 72.13 -4.40 30.99
CA ILE A 232 73.31 -3.65 30.56
C ILE A 232 73.36 -2.29 31.27
N THR A 233 72.26 -1.53 31.27
CA THR A 233 72.22 -0.21 31.92
C THR A 233 72.40 -0.32 33.44
N GLN A 234 71.88 -1.37 34.08
CA GLN A 234 72.16 -1.64 35.49
C GLN A 234 73.65 -1.91 35.75
N LEU A 235 74.29 -2.73 34.93
CA LEU A 235 75.73 -3.01 35.04
C LEU A 235 76.57 -1.76 34.79
N GLU A 236 76.23 -0.95 33.77
CA GLU A 236 76.87 0.33 33.50
C GLU A 236 76.76 1.28 34.71
N SER A 237 75.58 1.38 35.30
CA SER A 237 75.36 2.18 36.51
C SER A 237 76.18 1.68 37.70
N GLN A 238 76.24 0.36 37.92
CA GLN A 238 77.06 -0.23 38.98
C GLN A 238 78.57 0.02 38.77
N ILE A 239 79.04 -0.07 37.52
CA ILE A 239 80.43 0.23 37.17
C ILE A 239 80.71 1.72 37.42
N GLN A 240 79.84 2.61 36.96
CA GLN A 240 79.98 4.05 37.15
C GLN A 240 80.02 4.42 38.64
N GLN A 241 79.09 3.88 39.44
CA GLN A 241 79.09 4.08 40.90
C GLN A 241 80.41 3.64 41.56
N LYS A 242 80.98 2.50 41.13
CA LYS A 242 82.27 2.03 41.65
C LYS A 242 83.42 2.95 41.24
N LEU A 243 83.41 3.47 40.02
CA LEU A 243 84.40 4.44 39.54
C LEU A 243 84.31 5.76 40.32
N ASP A 244 83.09 6.27 40.53
CA ASP A 244 82.83 7.50 41.29
C ASP A 244 83.28 7.35 42.74
N LEU A 245 82.94 6.24 43.40
CA LEU A 245 83.42 5.94 44.76
C LEU A 245 84.95 5.84 44.83
N ALA A 246 85.58 5.21 43.83
CA ALA A 246 87.03 5.14 43.76
C ALA A 246 87.65 6.53 43.54
N GLN A 247 87.02 7.40 42.75
CA GLN A 247 87.44 8.78 42.56
C GLN A 247 87.28 9.59 43.85
N GLN A 248 86.13 9.52 44.52
CA GLN A 248 85.89 10.19 45.79
C GLN A 248 86.92 9.78 46.84
N ARG A 249 87.24 8.49 46.97
CA ARG A 249 88.30 8.03 47.88
C ARG A 249 89.67 8.59 47.52
N ARG A 250 90.01 8.69 46.23
CA ARG A 250 91.27 9.33 45.79
C ARG A 250 91.29 10.81 46.17
N GLU A 251 90.21 11.53 45.91
CA GLU A 251 90.07 12.94 46.27
C GLU A 251 90.10 13.16 47.79
N GLU A 252 89.46 12.29 48.58
CA GLU A 252 89.51 12.31 50.05
C GLU A 252 90.94 12.09 50.56
N MET A 253 91.63 11.06 50.07
CA MET A 253 93.03 10.84 50.43
C MET A 253 93.92 12.03 50.04
N GLU A 254 93.72 12.60 48.85
CA GLU A 254 94.46 13.79 48.41
C GLU A 254 94.18 14.99 49.31
N ARG A 255 92.91 15.25 49.66
CA ARG A 255 92.51 16.31 50.60
C ARG A 255 93.13 16.09 51.98
N GLU A 256 93.09 14.88 52.51
CA GLU A 256 93.72 14.53 53.79
C GLU A 256 95.24 14.75 53.76
N GLN A 257 95.92 14.36 52.67
CA GLN A 257 97.36 14.61 52.50
C GLN A 257 97.65 16.10 52.43
N LEU A 258 96.85 16.86 51.68
CA LEU A 258 96.99 18.30 51.55
C LEU A 258 96.74 19.01 52.90
N GLU A 259 95.78 18.55 53.69
CA GLU A 259 95.49 19.05 55.02
C GLU A 259 96.60 18.70 56.02
N LYS A 260 97.13 17.48 56.00
CA LYS A 260 98.32 17.09 56.79
C LYS A 260 99.52 17.98 56.44
N LEU A 261 99.76 18.26 55.17
CA LEU A 261 100.81 19.18 54.71
C LEU A 261 100.56 20.62 55.17
N ARG A 262 99.32 21.10 55.09
CA ARG A 262 98.95 22.43 55.61
C ARG A 262 99.18 22.52 57.10
N ASN A 263 98.70 21.56 57.89
CA ASN A 263 98.89 21.52 59.34
C ASN A 263 100.38 21.41 59.71
N HIS A 264 101.13 20.57 59.02
CA HIS A 264 102.57 20.44 59.24
C HIS A 264 103.31 21.74 58.93
N ASN A 265 103.00 22.40 57.81
CA ASN A 265 103.57 23.71 57.49
C ASN A 265 103.15 24.77 58.50
N LEU A 266 101.90 24.78 58.94
CA LEU A 266 101.39 25.77 59.90
C LEU A 266 102.04 25.60 61.29
N VAL A 267 102.12 24.35 61.79
CA VAL A 267 102.78 24.03 63.06
C VAL A 267 104.28 24.28 62.98
N LYS A 268 104.98 23.81 61.94
CA LYS A 268 106.43 24.06 61.80
C LYS A 268 106.75 25.53 61.60
N LEU A 269 105.95 26.27 60.82
CA LEU A 269 106.15 27.71 60.66
C LEU A 269 105.90 28.43 62.00
N ALA A 270 104.87 28.05 62.76
CA ALA A 270 104.62 28.60 64.08
C ALA A 270 105.75 28.26 65.08
N GLU A 271 106.27 27.03 65.07
CA GLU A 271 107.42 26.62 65.89
C GLU A 271 108.68 27.38 65.52
N VAL A 272 108.99 27.53 64.22
CA VAL A 272 110.14 28.32 63.76
C VAL A 272 109.97 29.80 64.14
N GLN A 273 108.76 30.36 63.99
CA GLN A 273 108.46 31.72 64.44
C GLN A 273 108.69 31.86 65.94
N GLN A 274 108.19 30.92 66.75
CA GLN A 274 108.34 30.95 68.21
C GLN A 274 109.80 30.76 68.65
N VAL A 275 110.55 29.88 68.00
CA VAL A 275 111.99 29.69 68.25
C VAL A 275 112.76 30.95 67.88
N ASN A 276 112.47 31.58 66.74
CA ASN A 276 113.09 32.83 66.33
C ASN A 276 112.75 33.99 67.29
N GLU A 277 111.49 34.12 67.72
CA GLU A 277 111.11 35.09 68.75
C GLU A 277 111.84 34.84 70.07
N ASN A 278 111.93 33.59 70.52
CA ASN A 278 112.61 33.23 71.76
C ASN A 278 114.13 33.45 71.67
N GLN A 279 114.75 33.17 70.53
CA GLN A 279 116.16 33.51 70.28
C GLN A 279 116.36 35.02 70.24
N GLY A 280 115.47 35.78 69.60
CA GLY A 280 115.47 37.24 69.62
C GLY A 280 115.41 37.80 71.04
N LYS A 281 114.52 37.26 71.88
CA LYS A 281 114.42 37.61 73.32
C LYS A 281 115.71 37.28 74.07
N LYS A 282 116.30 36.08 73.90
CA LYS A 282 117.56 35.71 74.54
C LYS A 282 118.74 36.59 74.12
N VAL A 283 118.80 36.99 72.85
CA VAL A 283 119.82 37.92 72.36
C VAL A 283 119.64 39.29 72.99
N GLN A 284 118.39 39.80 73.06
CA GLN A 284 118.10 41.04 73.78
C GLN A 284 118.52 40.97 75.25
N GLU A 285 118.25 39.87 75.93
CA GLU A 285 118.58 39.66 77.34
C GLU A 285 120.09 39.61 77.57
N ARG A 286 120.84 38.87 76.74
CA ARG A 286 122.32 38.88 76.76
C ARG A 286 122.91 40.26 76.47
N LEU A 287 122.25 41.05 75.62
CA LEU A 287 122.70 42.41 75.30
C LEU A 287 122.48 43.34 76.49
N LYS A 288 121.35 43.22 77.19
CA LYS A 288 121.09 43.92 78.46
C LYS A 288 122.11 43.54 79.53
N GLU A 289 122.36 42.25 79.73
CA GLU A 289 123.32 41.74 80.72
C GLU A 289 124.75 42.24 80.42
N ARG A 290 125.16 42.29 79.13
CA ARG A 290 126.44 42.89 78.73
C ARG A 290 126.51 44.39 79.02
N LEU A 291 125.41 45.12 78.84
CA LEU A 291 125.36 46.54 79.17
C LEU A 291 125.45 46.75 80.69
N GLU A 292 124.76 45.95 81.49
CA GLU A 292 124.87 45.97 82.96
C GLU A 292 126.30 45.65 83.43
N ILE A 293 126.94 44.63 82.86
CA ILE A 293 128.34 44.30 83.19
C ILE A 293 129.29 45.45 82.80
N ALA A 294 129.03 46.10 81.66
CA ALA A 294 129.82 47.26 81.23
C ALA A 294 129.64 48.44 82.19
N GLU A 295 128.41 48.71 82.66
CA GLU A 295 128.12 49.71 83.68
C GLU A 295 128.83 49.39 85.00
N LEU A 296 128.71 48.14 85.48
CA LEU A 296 129.35 47.68 86.72
C LEU A 296 130.88 47.81 86.66
N ASN A 297 131.49 47.51 85.51
CA ASN A 297 132.94 47.68 85.32
C ASN A 297 133.35 49.15 85.30
N ARG A 298 132.55 50.02 84.69
CA ARG A 298 132.76 51.48 84.73
C ARG A 298 132.69 52.00 86.16
N GLU A 299 131.76 51.48 86.94
CA GLU A 299 131.55 51.83 88.35
C GLU A 299 132.71 51.33 89.23
N LYS A 300 133.20 50.11 89.02
CA LYS A 300 134.42 49.59 89.66
C LYS A 300 135.66 50.42 89.32
N GLU A 301 135.77 50.91 88.09
CA GLU A 301 136.89 51.75 87.68
C GLU A 301 136.83 53.15 88.35
N ILE A 302 135.63 53.69 88.53
CA ILE A 302 135.39 54.90 89.33
C ILE A 302 135.75 54.65 90.81
N GLN A 303 135.37 53.50 91.39
CA GLN A 303 135.74 53.13 92.75
C GLN A 303 137.25 52.99 92.95
N LYS A 304 137.97 52.37 92.01
CA LYS A 304 139.45 52.32 92.05
C LYS A 304 140.09 53.70 92.03
N LYS A 305 139.56 54.63 91.24
CA LYS A 305 140.04 56.02 91.25
C LYS A 305 139.77 56.71 92.60
N LEU A 306 138.64 56.42 93.25
CA LEU A 306 138.33 56.90 94.61
C LEU A 306 139.26 56.27 95.68
N GLU A 307 139.63 55.00 95.54
CA GLU A 307 140.57 54.32 96.44
C GLU A 307 141.98 54.92 96.36
N ILE A 308 142.48 55.25 95.16
CA ILE A 308 143.76 55.96 94.99
C ILE A 308 143.73 57.34 95.67
N VAL A 309 142.58 58.03 95.63
CA VAL A 309 142.40 59.31 96.35
C VAL A 309 142.47 59.09 97.87
N ARG A 310 141.80 58.07 98.42
CA ARG A 310 141.88 57.73 99.86
C ARG A 310 143.28 57.29 100.30
N GLU A 311 143.99 56.54 99.47
CA GLU A 311 145.36 56.07 99.76
C GLU A 311 146.35 57.26 99.81
N ASN A 312 146.19 58.25 98.93
CA ASN A 312 146.95 59.50 98.98
C ASN A 312 146.63 60.33 100.24
N GLU A 313 145.39 60.29 100.72
CA GLU A 313 144.98 60.87 102.01
C GLU A 313 145.69 60.18 103.19
N ARG A 314 145.72 58.83 103.20
CA ARG A 314 146.49 58.06 104.19
C ARG A 314 148.00 58.32 104.12
N ARG A 315 148.54 58.54 102.91
CA ARG A 315 149.94 58.94 102.70
C ARG A 315 150.23 60.31 103.31
N ALA A 316 149.29 61.26 103.28
CA ALA A 316 149.44 62.55 103.97
C ALA A 316 149.37 62.40 105.50
N GLU A 317 148.56 61.47 106.00
CA GLU A 317 148.35 61.24 107.44
C GLU A 317 149.52 60.50 108.10
N MET A 318 150.11 59.52 107.41
CA MET A 318 151.29 58.78 107.88
C MET A 318 152.54 59.67 107.93
N VAL A 319 152.66 60.65 107.03
CA VAL A 319 153.70 61.70 107.09
C VAL A 319 153.53 62.60 108.32
N ARG A 320 152.28 62.84 108.79
CA ARG A 320 152.04 63.53 110.07
C ARG A 320 152.50 62.69 111.28
N GLN A 321 152.26 61.38 111.29
CA GLN A 321 152.64 60.48 112.40
C GLN A 321 154.14 60.13 112.47
N ASN A 322 154.84 60.01 111.33
CA ASN A 322 156.29 59.74 111.35
C ASN A 322 157.12 60.99 111.71
N LYS A 323 156.58 62.20 111.53
CA LYS A 323 157.14 63.44 112.10
C LYS A 323 157.17 63.40 113.64
N GLU A 324 156.17 62.77 114.28
CA GLU A 324 156.14 62.58 115.74
C GLU A 324 157.16 61.54 116.22
N ARG A 325 157.37 60.43 115.49
CA ARG A 325 158.32 59.38 115.89
C ARG A 325 159.81 59.79 115.86
N LEU A 326 160.17 60.80 115.06
CA LEU A 326 161.52 61.39 115.00
C LEU A 326 161.90 62.23 116.24
N SER A 327 161.03 62.36 117.24
CA SER A 327 161.24 63.18 118.44
C SER A 327 161.42 62.39 119.76
N SER A 328 161.21 61.07 119.79
CA SER A 328 160.92 60.36 121.05
C SER A 328 161.75 59.10 121.37
N GLN A 329 162.81 58.77 120.62
CA GLN A 329 163.73 57.66 120.96
C GLN A 329 165.21 57.99 120.68
N SER A 330 165.59 59.26 120.83
CA SER A 330 166.99 59.71 120.88
C SER A 330 167.57 59.77 122.29
N GLU A 331 166.84 59.36 123.34
CA GLU A 331 167.30 59.41 124.73
C GLU A 331 166.82 58.16 125.49
N GLU A 332 167.75 57.48 126.19
CA GLU A 332 167.62 56.26 127.03
C GLU A 332 168.07 54.91 126.42
N GLN A 333 169.34 54.79 126.03
CA GLN A 333 170.22 53.67 126.45
C GLN A 333 171.72 54.00 126.27
N HIS A 334 172.34 54.31 127.41
CA HIS A 334 173.77 54.36 127.71
C HIS A 334 174.38 52.94 127.79
N THR A 335 175.70 52.84 127.60
CA THR A 335 176.64 51.85 128.19
C THR A 335 176.52 50.34 127.84
N ALA A 336 177.39 49.81 126.96
CA ALA A 336 178.54 48.91 127.29
C ALA A 336 179.09 48.14 126.07
N SER A 337 180.43 47.98 126.04
CA SER A 337 181.20 46.88 125.44
C SER A 337 181.64 46.94 123.96
N SER A 338 182.93 47.29 123.79
CA SER A 338 184.01 46.56 123.07
C SER A 338 183.80 45.98 121.67
N GLY A 339 184.71 46.36 120.77
CA GLY A 339 185.17 45.53 119.65
C GLY A 339 184.87 46.09 118.28
#